data_AF-A0AA86QW61-F1
#
_entry.id   AF-A0AA86QW61-F1
#
_cell.length_a   1.000
_cell.length_b   1.000
_cell.length_c   1.000
_cell.angle_alpha   90.00
_cell.angle_beta   90.00
_cell.angle_gamma   90.00
#
_symmetry.space_group_name_H-M   'P 1'
#
loop_
_entity.id
_entity.type
_entity.pdbx_description
1 polymer ?
#
loop_
_entity_poly.entity_id
_entity_poly.type
_entity_poly.pdbx_seq_one_letter_code
_entity_poly.pdbx_strand_id
1 'polypeptide(L)'
;MQRSCNQCNQRWMRVLCPGIKKGKWTADEDQLLQNVMLNCEPKKWKQIALQISGRTDIQIRYRVLKIRDFLLQAGVPEEYIQ
;
A
#
# COMPACT_ATOMS: atom_id res chain seq x y z
N MET A 1 -1.19 22.43 -37.88
CA MET A 1 -0.21 21.32 -37.86
C MET A 1 -0.33 20.58 -36.54
N GLN A 2 -0.89 19.37 -36.60
CA GLN A 2 -1.26 18.54 -35.45
C GLN A 2 -0.01 17.95 -34.78
N ARG A 3 0.24 18.31 -33.53
CA ARG A 3 1.12 17.55 -32.63
C ARG A 3 0.22 16.54 -31.93
N SER A 4 0.22 15.31 -32.44
CA SER A 4 -0.70 14.25 -32.06
C SER A 4 -0.69 13.96 -30.55
N CYS A 5 -1.89 14.02 -29.98
CA CYS A 5 -2.24 13.91 -28.55
C CYS A 5 -1.83 12.57 -27.89
N ASN A 6 -1.34 11.60 -28.66
CA ASN A 6 -1.24 10.21 -28.22
C ASN A 6 0.07 9.83 -27.52
N GLN A 7 1.12 10.68 -27.54
CA GLN A 7 2.41 10.33 -26.91
C GLN A 7 2.61 10.93 -25.50
N CYS A 8 1.87 11.99 -25.13
CA CYS A 8 1.89 12.52 -23.76
C CYS A 8 1.09 11.64 -22.76
N ASN A 9 0.01 11.01 -23.23
CA ASN A 9 -0.89 10.27 -22.36
C ASN A 9 -0.24 9.02 -21.74
N GLN A 10 0.68 8.36 -22.44
CA GLN A 10 1.33 7.15 -21.92
C GLN A 10 2.46 7.42 -20.91
N ARG A 11 3.02 8.63 -20.84
CA ARG A 11 3.98 9.03 -19.79
C ARG A 11 3.27 9.49 -18.52
N TRP A 12 2.16 10.21 -18.67
CA TRP A 12 1.30 10.59 -17.55
C TRP A 12 0.69 9.38 -16.84
N MET A 13 0.19 8.38 -17.57
CA MET A 13 -0.37 7.18 -16.93
C MET A 13 0.65 6.28 -16.22
N ARG A 14 1.97 6.43 -16.46
CA ARG A 14 3.02 5.63 -15.79
C ARG A 14 3.76 6.35 -14.66
N VAL A 15 3.73 7.69 -14.64
CA VAL A 15 4.43 8.52 -13.64
C VAL A 15 3.46 9.31 -12.76
N LEU A 16 2.28 9.67 -13.28
CA LEU A 16 1.26 10.51 -12.64
C LEU A 16 -0.07 9.76 -12.51
N CYS A 17 0.00 8.52 -11.99
CA CYS A 17 -1.13 8.01 -11.24
C CYS A 17 -0.97 8.61 -9.82
N PRO A 18 -1.75 9.64 -9.43
CA PRO A 18 -1.58 10.39 -8.17
C PRO A 18 -1.99 9.58 -6.93
N GLY A 19 -2.15 8.26 -7.07
CA GLY A 19 -2.45 7.35 -5.98
C GLY A 19 -1.22 6.62 -5.46
N ILE A 20 -0.30 6.16 -6.34
CA ILE A 20 0.75 5.23 -5.91
C ILE A 20 1.95 6.00 -5.35
N LYS A 21 2.02 6.14 -4.02
CA LYS A 21 3.19 6.68 -3.31
C LYS A 21 4.38 5.75 -3.54
N LYS A 22 5.28 6.13 -4.46
CA LYS A 22 6.63 5.54 -4.59
C LYS A 22 7.60 6.07 -3.51
N GLY A 23 7.10 6.91 -2.60
CA GLY A 23 7.84 7.47 -1.47
C GLY A 23 7.95 6.53 -0.28
N LYS A 24 8.76 6.94 0.69
CA LYS A 24 8.90 6.28 1.99
C LYS A 24 7.52 6.10 2.63
N TRP A 25 7.33 4.99 3.31
CA TRP A 25 6.17 4.78 4.16
C TRP A 25 6.19 5.79 5.31
N THR A 26 5.04 6.38 5.57
CA THR A 26 4.83 7.33 6.67
C THR A 26 4.26 6.60 7.89
N ALA A 27 4.45 7.16 9.08
CA ALA A 27 3.91 6.58 10.32
C ALA A 27 2.37 6.49 10.27
N ASP A 28 1.70 7.46 9.63
CA ASP A 28 0.26 7.44 9.41
C ASP A 28 -0.18 6.25 8.53
N GLU A 29 0.59 5.91 7.49
CA GLU A 29 0.32 4.73 6.66
C GLU A 29 0.52 3.43 7.43
N ASP A 30 1.50 3.38 8.33
CA ASP A 30 1.73 2.20 9.18
C ASP A 30 0.60 2.01 10.20
N GLN A 31 0.10 3.11 10.79
CA GLN A 31 -1.08 3.08 11.67
C GLN A 31 -2.35 2.70 10.91
N LEU A 32 -2.55 3.22 9.70
CA LEU A 32 -3.67 2.82 8.85
C LEU A 32 -3.59 1.33 8.49
N LEU A 33 -2.40 0.85 8.13
CA LEU A 33 -2.15 -0.56 7.84
C LEU A 33 -2.50 -1.45 9.03
N GLN A 34 -2.05 -1.07 10.23
CA GLN A 34 -2.40 -1.76 11.47
C GLN A 34 -3.92 -1.80 11.68
N ASN A 35 -4.60 -0.66 11.60
CA ASN A 35 -6.04 -0.57 11.78
C ASN A 35 -6.79 -1.43 10.75
N VAL A 36 -6.39 -1.39 9.48
CA VAL A 36 -7.01 -2.19 8.43
C VAL A 36 -6.76 -3.68 8.65
N MET A 37 -5.56 -4.08 9.10
CA MET A 37 -5.25 -5.47 9.45
C MET A 37 -6.10 -5.98 10.61
N LEU A 38 -6.35 -5.15 11.63
CA LEU A 38 -7.23 -5.50 12.75
C LEU A 38 -8.71 -5.61 12.34
N ASN A 39 -9.13 -4.89 11.30
CA ASN A 39 -10.51 -4.90 10.80
C ASN A 39 -10.76 -5.91 9.66
N CYS A 40 -9.71 -6.48 9.07
CA CYS A 40 -9.80 -7.46 7.98
C CYS A 40 -9.46 -8.86 8.49
N GLU A 41 -9.80 -9.89 7.73
CA GLU A 41 -9.33 -11.24 8.02
C GLU A 41 -7.84 -11.41 7.70
N PRO A 42 -7.12 -12.31 8.40
CA PRO A 42 -5.72 -12.56 8.16
C PRO A 42 -5.47 -12.99 6.70
N LYS A 43 -4.31 -12.63 6.16
CA LYS A 43 -3.85 -12.99 4.81
C LYS A 43 -4.67 -12.42 3.63
N LYS A 44 -5.68 -11.58 3.88
CA LYS A 44 -6.44 -10.89 2.81
C LYS A 44 -5.75 -9.61 2.31
N TRP A 45 -4.49 -9.75 1.90
CA TRP A 45 -3.64 -8.64 1.42
C TRP A 45 -4.25 -7.80 0.30
N LYS A 46 -5.02 -8.43 -0.60
CA LYS A 46 -5.73 -7.73 -1.67
C LYS A 46 -6.81 -6.79 -1.12
N GLN A 47 -7.54 -7.20 -0.08
CA GLN A 47 -8.53 -6.33 0.55
C GLN A 47 -7.87 -5.19 1.32
N ILE A 48 -6.77 -5.47 2.02
CA ILE A 48 -5.99 -4.45 2.72
C ILE A 48 -5.43 -3.42 1.71
N ALA A 49 -4.95 -3.86 0.55
CA ALA A 49 -4.48 -2.99 -0.52
C ALA A 49 -5.58 -2.10 -1.13
N LEU A 50 -6.83 -2.56 -1.14
CA LEU A 50 -7.97 -1.74 -1.58
C LEU A 50 -8.27 -0.60 -0.59
N GLN A 51 -8.05 -0.82 0.71
CA GLN A 51 -8.23 0.20 1.75
C GLN A 51 -7.08 1.20 1.77
N ILE A 52 -5.85 0.73 1.54
CA ILE A 52 -4.66 1.57 1.49
C ILE A 52 -4.45 2.05 0.05
N SER A 53 -5.20 3.08 -0.32
CA SER A 53 -5.13 3.71 -1.63
C SER A 53 -3.68 4.07 -1.97
N GLY A 54 -3.15 3.46 -3.03
CA GLY A 54 -1.81 3.75 -3.51
C GLY A 54 -0.70 2.78 -3.12
N ARG A 55 -1.00 1.73 -2.36
CA ARG A 55 -0.05 0.66 -2.06
C ARG A 55 -0.56 -0.65 -2.64
N THR A 56 0.31 -1.39 -3.31
CA THR A 56 -0.03 -2.73 -3.78
C THR A 56 0.02 -3.73 -2.63
N ASP A 57 -0.65 -4.87 -2.81
CA ASP A 57 -0.60 -5.99 -1.86
C ASP A 57 0.84 -6.46 -1.61
N ILE A 58 1.68 -6.45 -2.64
CA ILE A 58 3.11 -6.76 -2.54
C ILE A 58 3.82 -5.73 -1.63
N GLN A 59 3.61 -4.43 -1.87
CA GLN A 59 4.23 -3.38 -1.05
C GLN A 59 3.81 -3.45 0.41
N ILE A 60 2.54 -3.78 0.65
CA ILE A 60 1.99 -3.98 2.00
C ILE A 60 2.69 -5.15 2.68
N ARG A 61 2.78 -6.32 2.04
CA ARG A 61 3.47 -7.49 2.61
C ARG A 61 4.92 -7.16 2.97
N TYR A 62 5.65 -6.52 2.06
CA TYR A 62 7.02 -6.09 2.34
C TYR A 62 7.10 -5.09 3.50
N ARG A 63 6.11 -4.20 3.64
CA ARG A 63 6.07 -3.26 4.75
C ARG A 63 5.79 -3.97 6.06
N VAL A 64 4.77 -4.83 6.11
CA VAL A 64 4.39 -5.63 7.29
C VAL A 64 5.60 -6.39 7.83
N LEU A 65 6.41 -7.01 6.96
CA LEU A 65 7.65 -7.67 7.37
C LEU A 65 8.67 -6.71 8.00
N LYS A 66 8.77 -5.48 7.47
CA LYS A 66 9.68 -4.44 8.01
C LYS A 66 9.20 -3.81 9.32
N ILE A 67 7.88 -3.74 9.53
CA ILE A 67 7.28 -3.18 10.76
C ILE A 67 6.72 -4.27 11.67
N ARG A 68 7.18 -5.52 11.51
CA ARG A 68 6.67 -6.68 12.27
C ARG A 68 6.72 -6.44 13.77
N ASP A 69 7.85 -5.99 14.30
CA ASP A 69 8.01 -5.73 15.73
C ASP A 69 7.03 -4.66 16.23
N PHE A 70 6.80 -3.62 15.42
CA PHE A 70 5.82 -2.58 15.71
C PHE A 70 4.38 -3.14 15.73
N LEU A 71 4.02 -3.99 14.76
CA LEU A 71 2.68 -4.59 14.69
C LEU A 71 2.42 -5.54 15.88
N LEU A 72 3.42 -6.34 16.27
CA LEU A 72 3.33 -7.23 17.43
C LEU A 72 3.19 -6.44 18.74
N GLN A 73 3.97 -5.36 18.91
CA GLN A 73 3.85 -4.45 20.07
C GLN A 73 2.49 -3.76 20.12
N ALA A 74 1.91 -3.48 18.95
CA ALA A 74 0.62 -2.82 18.84
C ALA A 74 -0.57 -3.81 18.93
N GLY A 75 -0.32 -5.07 19.26
CA GLY A 75 -1.34 -6.09 19.55
C GLY A 75 -1.90 -6.80 18.32
N VAL A 76 -1.29 -6.65 17.14
CA VAL A 76 -1.68 -7.43 15.95
C VAL A 76 -1.17 -8.86 16.11
N PRO A 77 -2.05 -9.88 16.03
CA PRO A 77 -1.62 -11.26 16.18
C PRO A 77 -0.68 -11.70 15.04
N GLU A 78 0.29 -12.55 15.35
CA GLU A 78 1.30 -12.99 14.39
C GLU A 78 0.72 -13.74 13.17
N GLU A 79 -0.48 -14.33 13.31
CA GLU A 79 -1.21 -15.00 12.22
C GLU A 79 -1.51 -14.07 11.04
N TYR A 80 -1.53 -12.75 11.28
CA TYR A 80 -1.72 -11.72 10.25
C TYR A 80 -0.42 -11.36 9.52
N ILE A 81 0.75 -11.73 10.06
CA ILE A 81 2.08 -11.34 9.56
C ILE A 81 2.71 -12.48 8.71
N GLN A 82 1.96 -13.55 8.46
CA GLN A 82 2.43 -14.80 7.85
C GLN A 82 2.07 -14.97 6.37
#